data_AF-A0A959P716-F1
#
_entry.id   AF-A0A959P716-F1
#
_cell.length_a   1.000
_cell.length_b   1.000
_cell.length_c   1.000
_cell.angle_alpha   90.00
_cell.angle_beta   90.00
_cell.angle_gamma   90.00
#
_symmetry.space_group_name_H-M   'P 1'
#
loop_
_entity.id
_entity.type
_entity.pdbx_description
1 polymer ?
#
loop_
_entity_poly.entity_id
_entity_poly.type
_entity_poly.pdbx_seq_one_letter_code
_entity_poly.pdbx_strand_id
1 'polypeptide(L)' 'MTKMLKKSKTLNCRGRLVVIERPLVMGILNLTPDSFFDGGKYNEVDAAVKRAE' A
#
# COMPACT_ATOMS: atom_id res chain seq x y z
N MET A 1 15.36 0.47 36.93
CA MET A 1 15.61 1.05 35.60
C MET A 1 14.55 0.51 34.66
N THR A 2 13.37 1.13 34.64
CA THR A 2 12.20 0.57 33.95
C THR A 2 12.27 0.96 32.48
N LYS A 3 12.59 0.00 31.62
CA LYS A 3 12.61 0.20 30.16
C LYS A 3 11.17 0.48 29.71
N MET A 4 10.91 1.72 29.31
CA MET A 4 9.61 2.13 28.79
C MET A 4 9.36 1.40 27.47
N LEU A 5 8.44 0.43 27.46
CA LEU A 5 8.04 -0.29 26.25
C LEU A 5 7.36 0.70 25.31
N LYS A 6 8.03 1.05 24.21
CA LYS A 6 7.48 1.93 23.18
C LYS A 6 6.26 1.23 22.59
N LYS A 7 5.06 1.79 22.79
CA LYS A 7 3.81 1.24 22.26
C LYS A 7 3.89 1.24 20.73
N SER A 8 3.94 0.06 20.13
CA SER A 8 3.92 -0.10 18.67
C SER A 8 2.51 0.23 18.16
N LYS A 9 2.41 1.11 17.15
CA LYS A 9 1.14 1.46 16.53
C LYS A 9 0.81 0.42 15.46
N THR A 10 -0.41 -0.08 15.45
CA THR A 10 -0.89 -1.01 14.43
C THR A 10 -2.04 -0.38 13.65
N LEU A 11 -2.06 -0.62 12.34
CA LEU A 11 -3.17 -0.30 11.46
C LEU A 11 -3.87 -1.61 11.08
N ASN A 12 -5.18 -1.69 11.32
CA ASN A 12 -5.97 -2.83 10.90
C ASN A 12 -6.46 -2.62 9.46
N CYS A 13 -5.89 -3.38 8.54
CA CYS A 13 -6.27 -3.42 7.13
C CYS A 13 -7.11 -4.68 6.87
N ARG A 14 -8.43 -4.61 7.12
CA ARG A 14 -9.38 -5.72 6.92
C ARG A 14 -8.94 -7.05 7.59
N GLY A 15 -8.54 -6.99 8.85
CA GLY A 15 -8.10 -8.14 9.64
C GLY A 15 -6.59 -8.39 9.60
N ARG A 16 -5.88 -7.77 8.65
CA ARG A 16 -4.41 -7.77 8.63
C ARG A 16 -3.87 -6.62 9.46
N LEU A 17 -3.16 -6.93 10.54
CA LEU A 17 -2.46 -5.93 11.34
C LEU A 17 -1.14 -5.54 10.68
N VAL A 18 -1.00 -4.26 10.33
CA VAL A 18 0.24 -3.66 9.82
C VAL A 18 0.90 -2.89 10.94
N VAL A 19 2.13 -3.26 11.29
CA VAL A 19 2.91 -2.63 12.36
C VAL A 19 3.64 -1.39 11.83
N ILE A 20 3.46 -0.25 12.51
CA ILE A 20 4.01 1.06 12.11
C ILE A 20 5.10 1.47 13.12
N GLU A 21 6.23 0.80 13.07
CA GLU A 21 7.40 1.10 13.93
C GLU A 21 8.38 2.10 13.31
N ARG A 22 8.26 2.28 11.99
CA ARG A 22 9.04 3.18 11.15
C ARG A 22 8.15 3.69 10.02
N PRO A 23 8.57 4.73 9.27
CA PRO A 23 7.87 5.13 8.05
C PRO A 23 7.67 3.93 7.13
N LEU A 24 6.45 3.77 6.61
CA LEU A 24 6.08 2.70 5.70
C LEU A 24 5.87 3.29 4.30
N VAL A 25 6.17 2.49 3.28
CA VAL A 25 5.90 2.84 1.88
C VAL A 25 4.59 2.19 1.46
N MET A 26 3.72 2.98 0.83
CA MET A 26 2.49 2.50 0.19
C MET A 26 2.62 2.72 -1.31
N GLY A 27 2.53 1.64 -2.09
CA GLY A 27 2.44 1.73 -3.54
C GLY A 27 1.10 2.34 -3.95
N ILE A 28 1.13 3.31 -4.86
CA ILE A 28 -0.07 3.88 -5.46
C ILE A 28 -0.33 3.13 -6.76
N LEU A 29 -1.54 2.56 -6.89
CA LEU A 29 -2.02 1.94 -8.12
C LEU A 29 -3.22 2.73 -8.63
N ASN A 30 -3.00 3.51 -9.69
CA ASN A 30 -4.06 4.30 -10.34
C ASN A 30 -4.74 3.45 -11.41
N LEU A 31 -6.08 3.40 -11.40
CA LEU A 31 -6.90 2.68 -12.37
C LEU A 31 -7.88 3.65 -13.04
N THR A 32 -7.33 4.69 -13.66
CA THR A 32 -8.11 5.72 -14.32
C THR A 32 -7.77 5.79 -15.81
N PRO A 33 -8.77 5.91 -16.71
CA PRO A 33 -8.50 6.03 -18.14
C PRO A 33 -7.73 7.29 -18.55
N ASP A 34 -7.65 8.29 -17.67
CA ASP A 34 -7.01 9.59 -17.88
C ASP A 34 -5.53 9.63 -17.44
N SER A 35 -4.96 8.51 -16.98
CA SER A 35 -3.53 8.45 -16.70
C SER A 35 -2.74 8.44 -18.02
N PHE A 36 -2.41 9.64 -18.51
CA PHE A 36 -1.76 9.93 -19.80
C PHE A 36 -0.40 9.25 -20.03
N PHE A 37 0.20 8.58 -19.04
CA PHE A 37 1.54 8.00 -19.16
C PHE A 37 1.54 6.71 -19.99
N ASP A 38 0.47 5.90 -19.91
CA ASP A 38 0.44 4.55 -20.46
C ASP A 38 -0.64 4.34 -21.55
N GLY A 39 -1.44 5.36 -21.86
CA GLY A 39 -2.54 5.28 -22.83
C GLY A 39 -3.65 4.30 -22.47
N GLY A 40 -3.86 4.03 -21.16
CA GLY A 40 -4.87 3.07 -20.68
C GLY A 40 -4.45 1.60 -20.72
N LYS A 41 -3.15 1.30 -20.95
CA LYS A 41 -2.59 -0.06 -21.05
C LYS A 41 -2.82 -0.96 -19.84
N TYR A 42 -3.16 -0.39 -18.68
CA TYR A 42 -3.39 -1.13 -17.43
C TYR A 42 -4.81 -0.97 -16.88
N ASN A 43 -5.77 -0.55 -17.71
CA ASN A 43 -7.18 -0.41 -17.30
C ASN A 43 -7.88 -1.77 -17.09
N GLU A 44 -7.26 -2.87 -17.53
CA GLU A 44 -7.75 -4.22 -17.28
C GLU A 44 -7.20 -4.77 -15.95
N VAL A 45 -8.03 -5.54 -15.25
CA VAL A 45 -7.75 -6.08 -13.90
C VAL A 45 -6.42 -6.85 -13.86
N ASP A 46 -6.15 -7.70 -14.86
CA ASP A 46 -4.93 -8.51 -14.88
C ASP A 46 -3.66 -7.67 -15.03
N ALA A 47 -3.75 -6.58 -15.78
CA ALA A 47 -2.65 -5.67 -16.01
C ALA A 47 -2.37 -4.82 -14.75
N ALA A 48 -3.43 -4.44 -14.03
CA ALA A 48 -3.35 -3.79 -12.72
C ALA A 48 -2.70 -4.69 -11.66
N VAL A 49 -3.06 -5.98 -11.63
CA VAL A 49 -2.47 -6.95 -10.69
C VAL A 49 -0.97 -7.10 -10.94
N LYS A 50 -0.54 -7.31 -12.19
CA LYS A 50 0.90 -7.42 -12.55
C LYS A 50 1.73 -6.22 -12.15
N ARG A 51 1.12 -5.02 -12.06
CA ARG A 51 1.83 -3.81 -11.62
C ARG A 51 2.04 -3.76 -10.10
N ALA A 52 1.21 -4.48 -9.35
CA ALA A 52 1.25 -4.53 -7.89
C ALA A 52 2.05 -5.74 -7.34
N GLU A 53 2.41 -6.69 -8.20
CA GLU A 53 3.33 -7.81 -7.92
C GLU A 53 4.79 -7.34 -7.80
#